data_AF-A0A4R7YJM3-F1
#
_entry.id   AF-A0A4R7YJM3-F1
#
_cell.length_a   1.000
_cell.length_b   1.000
_cell.length_c   1.000
_cell.angle_alpha   90.00
_cell.angle_beta   90.00
_cell.angle_gamma   90.00
#
_symmetry.space_group_name_H-M   'P 1'
#
loop_
_entity.id
_entity.type
_entity.pdbx_description
1 polymer ?
#
loop_
_entity_poly.entity_id
_entity_poly.type
_entity_poly.pdbx_seq_one_letter_code
_entity_poly.pdbx_strand_id
1 'polypeptide(L)' 'MGRESNMKPDYEILAYITMNAERVLSGKAQSLLAKDEEEQKTLAQDIAKALKADTVKLKCGDYMVIRV' A
#
# COMPACT_ATOMS: atom_id res chain seq x y z
N MET A 1 29.71 2.11 -25.67
CA MET A 1 28.34 2.46 -25.25
C MET A 1 27.74 1.22 -24.59
N GLY A 2 27.49 1.25 -23.29
CA GLY A 2 27.05 0.03 -22.61
C GLY A 2 26.97 0.19 -21.11
N ARG A 3 25.75 0.40 -20.64
CA ARG A 3 25.17 0.03 -19.33
C ARG A 3 23.86 0.80 -19.21
N GLU A 4 22.88 0.36 -20.00
CA GLU A 4 21.49 0.57 -19.61
C GLU A 4 21.26 -0.39 -18.45
N SER A 5 21.66 0.05 -17.24
CA SER A 5 21.26 -0.62 -16.02
C SER A 5 19.74 -0.63 -16.03
N ASN A 6 19.16 -1.82 -16.17
CA ASN A 6 17.74 -2.06 -16.03
C ASN A 6 17.36 -1.70 -14.59
N MET A 7 17.15 -0.41 -14.32
CA MET A 7 16.65 0.12 -13.05
C MET A 7 15.20 -0.33 -12.95
N LYS A 8 14.99 -1.58 -12.53
CA LYS A 8 13.71 -1.99 -11.99
C LYS A 8 13.47 -1.08 -10.79
N PRO A 9 12.37 -0.32 -10.76
CA PRO A 9 12.04 0.46 -9.58
C PRO A 9 11.94 -0.50 -8.39
N ASP A 10 12.50 -0.09 -7.26
CA ASP A 10 12.48 -0.91 -6.04
C ASP A 10 11.11 -0.71 -5.38
N TYR A 11 10.12 -1.47 -5.89
CA TYR A 11 8.76 -1.39 -5.40
C TYR A 11 8.68 -2.03 -4.01
N GLU A 12 8.47 -1.22 -2.98
CA GLU A 12 8.23 -1.70 -1.62
C GLU A 12 6.77 -1.50 -1.22
N ILE A 13 6.14 -2.57 -0.71
CA ILE A 13 4.81 -2.51 -0.10
C ILE A 13 4.99 -2.07 1.35
N LEU A 14 4.46 -0.90 1.69
CA LEU A 14 4.59 -0.30 3.02
C LEU A 14 3.41 -0.65 3.92
N ALA A 15 2.19 -0.60 3.37
CA ALA A 15 0.97 -0.91 4.10
C ALA A 15 -0.13 -1.50 3.21
N TYR A 16 -0.99 -2.32 3.80
CA TYR A 16 -2.19 -2.87 3.17
C TYR A 16 -3.40 -2.53 4.05
N ILE A 17 -4.38 -1.81 3.51
CA ILE A 17 -5.58 -1.42 4.25
C ILE A 17 -6.78 -2.18 3.69
N THR A 18 -7.35 -3.04 4.51
CA THR A 18 -8.50 -3.88 4.16
C THR A 18 -9.67 -3.66 5.10
N MET A 19 -10.88 -3.95 4.65
CA MET A 19 -12.05 -4.06 5.53
C MET A 19 -12.38 -5.51 5.89
N ASN A 20 -11.61 -6.47 5.38
CA ASN A 20 -11.82 -7.89 5.65
C ASN A 20 -10.72 -8.45 6.55
N ALA A 21 -11.09 -8.82 7.78
CA ALA A 21 -10.17 -9.37 8.77
C ALA A 21 -9.49 -10.67 8.31
N GLU A 22 -10.14 -11.47 7.46
CA GLU A 22 -9.57 -12.71 6.91
C GLU A 22 -8.44 -12.45 5.89
N ARG A 23 -8.35 -11.22 5.37
CA ARG A 23 -7.33 -10.80 4.40
C ARG A 23 -6.16 -10.08 5.05
N VAL A 24 -6.19 -9.90 6.37
CA VAL A 24 -5.08 -9.31 7.12
C VAL A 24 -3.91 -10.29 7.05
N LEU A 25 -2.91 -9.94 6.26
CA LEU A 25 -1.69 -10.73 6.11
C LEU A 25 -0.69 -10.28 7.16
N SER A 26 -0.06 -11.24 7.84
CA SER A 26 1.07 -10.94 8.71
C SER A 26 2.36 -10.98 7.89
N GLY A 27 3.13 -9.89 7.87
CA GLY A 27 4.33 -9.75 7.05
C GLY A 27 5.11 -8.45 7.32
N LYS A 28 6.06 -8.11 6.44
CA LYS A 28 6.88 -6.88 6.54
C LYS A 28 6.02 -5.61 6.39
N ALA A 29 5.02 -5.65 5.52
CA ALA A 29 4.04 -4.58 5.34
C ALA A 29 2.99 -4.66 6.45
N GLN A 30 2.70 -3.53 7.10
CA GLN A 30 1.66 -3.48 8.12
C GLN A 30 0.27 -3.56 7.47
N SER A 31 -0.53 -4.54 7.87
CA SER A 31 -1.93 -4.64 7.47
C SER A 31 -2.82 -3.93 8.50
N LEU A 32 -3.67 -3.03 8.02
CA LEU A 32 -4.63 -2.30 8.84
C LEU A 32 -6.05 -2.72 8.45
N LEU A 33 -6.85 -3.00 9.47
CA LEU A 33 -8.26 -3.30 9.31
C LEU A 33 -9.06 -2.02 9.52
N ALA A 34 -9.67 -1.52 8.44
CA ALA A 34 -10.59 -0.39 8.47
C ALA A 34 -12.02 -0.86 8.78
N LYS A 35 -12.78 -0.04 9.50
CA LYS A 35 -14.17 -0.32 9.87
C LYS A 35 -15.17 -0.02 8.75
N ASP A 36 -14.86 0.94 7.91
CA ASP A 36 -15.71 1.45 6.84
C ASP A 36 -14.88 2.10 5.72
N GLU A 37 -15.51 2.38 4.58
CA GLU A 37 -14.84 2.90 3.38
C GLU A 37 -14.21 4.28 3.60
N GLU A 38 -14.82 5.11 4.43
CA GLU A 38 -14.31 6.44 4.78
C GLU A 38 -13.04 6.34 5.63
N GLU A 39 -13.04 5.51 6.66
CA GLU A 39 -11.85 5.20 7.46
C GLU A 39 -10.75 4.58 6.59
N GLN A 40 -11.10 3.63 5.72
CA GLN A 40 -10.15 2.97 4.81
C GLN A 40 -9.42 3.97 3.92
N LYS A 41 -10.16 4.90 3.30
CA LYS A 41 -9.61 5.95 2.45
C LYS A 41 -8.75 6.92 3.25
N THR A 42 -9.20 7.31 4.44
CA THR A 42 -8.50 8.24 5.32
C THR A 42 -7.16 7.66 5.76
N LEU A 43 -7.14 6.40 6.22
CA LEU A 43 -5.92 5.67 6.59
C LEU A 43 -4.96 5.57 5.42
N ALA A 44 -5.44 5.17 4.23
CA ALA A 44 -4.60 5.07 3.04
C ALA A 44 -3.92 6.40 2.70
N GLN A 45 -4.67 7.51 2.71
CA GLN A 45 -4.10 8.82 2.39
C GLN A 45 -3.13 9.34 3.46
N ASP A 46 -3.46 9.17 4.73
CA ASP A 46 -2.62 9.66 5.83
C ASP A 46 -1.28 8.93 5.86
N ILE A 47 -1.30 7.61 5.70
CA ILE A 47 -0.09 6.76 5.66
C ILE A 47 0.77 7.10 4.44
N ALA A 48 0.16 7.20 3.25
CA ALA A 48 0.89 7.55 2.05
C ALA A 48 1.56 8.93 2.16
N LYS A 49 0.86 9.91 2.73
CA LYS A 49 1.40 11.25 2.97
C LYS A 49 2.54 11.24 3.99
N ALA A 50 2.38 10.52 5.09
CA ALA A 50 3.40 10.39 6.13
C ALA A 50 4.68 9.72 5.61
N LEU A 51 4.52 8.71 4.74
CA LEU A 51 5.63 7.90 4.21
C LEU A 51 6.20 8.41 2.89
N LYS A 52 5.63 9.48 2.31
CA LYS A 52 5.95 9.98 0.95
C LYS A 52 5.87 8.85 -0.08
N ALA A 53 4.76 8.15 -0.06
CA ALA A 53 4.47 6.98 -0.86
C ALA A 53 3.16 7.18 -1.64
N ASP A 54 2.86 6.25 -2.54
CA ASP A 54 1.66 6.28 -3.37
C ASP A 54 0.59 5.31 -2.84
N THR A 55 -0.69 5.68 -3.01
CA THR A 55 -1.83 4.79 -2.74
C THR A 55 -2.37 4.17 -4.02
N VAL A 56 -2.59 2.86 -4.01
CA VAL A 56 -3.26 2.13 -5.09
C VAL A 56 -4.53 1.49 -4.54
N LYS A 57 -5.67 1.72 -5.20
CA LYS A 57 -6.91 0.99 -4.93
C LYS A 57 -6.95 -0.28 -5.77
N LEU A 58 -7.05 -1.42 -5.11
CA LEU A 58 -7.14 -2.72 -5.75
C LEU A 58 -8.56 -2.97 -6.26
N LYS A 59 -8.71 -3.83 -7.28
CA LYS A 59 -10.02 -4.22 -7.82
C LYS A 59 -10.93 -4.89 -6.78
N CYS A 60 -10.34 -5.47 -5.74
CA CYS A 60 -11.06 -6.06 -4.62
C CYS A 60 -11.55 -5.04 -3.58
N GLY A 61 -11.30 -3.75 -3.78
CA GLY A 61 -11.72 -2.66 -2.88
C GLY A 61 -10.69 -2.26 -1.84
N ASP A 62 -9.66 -3.07 -1.62
CA ASP A 62 -8.59 -2.80 -0.66
C ASP A 62 -7.63 -1.70 -1.15
N TYR A 63 -6.96 -1.03 -0.22
CA TYR A 63 -5.93 -0.04 -0.52
C TYR A 63 -4.55 -0.57 -0.21
N MET A 64 -3.59 -0.22 -1.05
CA MET A 64 -2.20 -0.57 -0.88
C MET A 64 -1.35 0.70 -0.93
N VAL A 65 -0.41 0.82 0.00
CA VAL A 65 0.58 1.90 0.00
C VAL A 65 1.89 1.34 -0.53
N ILE A 66 2.34 1.88 -1.65
CA ILE A 66 3.56 1.45 -2.35
C ILE A 66 4.54 2.60 -2.47
N ARG A 67 5.83 2.27 -2.39
CA ARG A 67 6.91 3.22 -2.68
C ARG A 67 7.70 2.73 -3.87
N VAL A 68 8.08 3.66 -4.73
CA VAL A 68 8.83 3.46 -5.98
C VAL A 68 10.21 4.11 -5.87
#